data_AF-A0A0G2E358-F1
#
_entry.id   AF-A0A0G2E358-F1
#
_cell.length_a   1.000
_cell.length_b   1.000
_cell.length_c   1.000
_cell.angle_alpha   90.00
_cell.angle_beta   90.00
_cell.angle_gamma   90.00
#
_symmetry.space_group_name_H-M   'P 1'
#
loop_
_entity.id
_entity.type
_entity.pdbx_description
1 polymer ?
#
loop_
_entity_poly.entity_id
_entity_poly.type
_entity_poly.pdbx_seq_one_letter_code
_entity_poly.pdbx_strand_id
1 'polypeptide(L)'
;MSGVGRVAAPFSITMASSLTTIKNGTEQYGIELIKIPYLSSFIDYQLKAQPQSTEWVHDPIPLFDVALKGIQSGYRQCFRSLPPELPQFQVLCETYDFLCVDVVSHQSIDEIITDLKSCRSDYEREYKRYREVKGDKSRARDTAFKLLYLMLLGDFKNDKTDSVKVYNAVLFIVSHSSTFKWRTRKVIRAAYEARFILSSKQKAQLDKWEKSDAAKLALEDQRDVTTEQEVSDLEIDSDWSD
;
A
#
# COMPACT_ATOMS: atom_id res chain seq x y z
N MET A 1 -48.90 -30.17 -29.28
CA MET A 1 -48.22 -28.89 -29.55
C MET A 1 -47.43 -28.53 -28.30
N SER A 2 -46.14 -28.85 -28.31
CA SER A 2 -45.22 -28.72 -27.16
C SER A 2 -44.07 -27.81 -27.60
N GLY A 3 -43.85 -26.73 -26.87
CA GLY A 3 -42.77 -25.77 -27.10
C GLY A 3 -42.50 -25.00 -25.83
N VAL A 4 -41.88 -25.67 -24.86
CA VAL A 4 -41.40 -25.08 -23.60
C VAL A 4 -40.17 -24.23 -23.94
N GLY A 5 -40.30 -22.91 -23.79
CA GLY A 5 -39.19 -21.97 -23.89
C GLY A 5 -38.20 -22.18 -22.75
N ARG A 6 -36.94 -22.50 -23.08
CA ARG A 6 -35.84 -22.49 -22.12
C ARG A 6 -35.41 -21.05 -21.90
N VAL A 7 -35.62 -20.54 -20.69
CA VAL A 7 -34.97 -19.33 -20.20
C VAL A 7 -33.52 -19.68 -19.93
N ALA A 8 -32.59 -19.01 -20.62
CA ALA A 8 -31.17 -19.14 -20.37
C ALA A 8 -30.86 -18.60 -18.97
N ALA A 9 -30.30 -19.45 -18.12
CA ALA A 9 -29.81 -19.04 -16.81
C ALA A 9 -28.56 -18.16 -16.98
N PRO A 10 -28.34 -17.14 -16.13
CA PRO A 10 -27.07 -16.42 -16.11
C PRO A 10 -25.96 -17.40 -15.70
N PHE A 11 -24.91 -17.47 -16.52
CA PHE A 11 -23.67 -18.16 -16.17
C PHE A 11 -23.01 -17.40 -15.01
N SER A 12 -23.23 -17.88 -13.79
CA SER A 12 -22.39 -17.52 -12.65
C SER A 12 -21.08 -18.29 -12.79
N ILE A 13 -20.03 -17.59 -13.21
CA ILE A 13 -18.66 -18.13 -13.14
C ILE A 13 -18.30 -18.17 -11.67
N THR A 14 -18.33 -19.36 -11.07
CA THR A 14 -17.69 -19.62 -9.78
C THR A 14 -16.18 -19.49 -10.00
N MET A 15 -15.63 -18.29 -9.78
CA MET A 15 -14.21 -17.98 -9.94
C MET A 15 -13.41 -18.70 -8.84
N ALA A 16 -12.97 -19.92 -9.13
CA ALA A 16 -11.71 -20.39 -8.55
C ALA A 16 -10.61 -19.39 -8.95
N SER A 17 -9.71 -19.04 -8.02
CA SER A 17 -8.60 -18.10 -8.30
C SER A 17 -7.77 -18.61 -9.48
N SER A 18 -8.08 -18.07 -10.65
CA SER A 18 -7.47 -18.41 -11.92
C SER A 18 -6.92 -17.09 -12.46
N LEU A 19 -5.62 -17.09 -12.73
CA LEU A 19 -4.97 -15.93 -13.31
C LEU A 19 -5.49 -15.76 -14.74
N THR A 20 -6.02 -14.57 -15.02
CA THR A 20 -6.40 -14.18 -16.38
C THR A 20 -5.27 -13.41 -17.00
N THR A 21 -4.89 -13.80 -18.21
CA THR A 21 -3.79 -13.17 -18.93
C THR A 21 -4.27 -11.94 -19.69
N ILE A 22 -3.79 -10.76 -19.33
CA ILE A 22 -4.10 -9.49 -19.99
C ILE A 22 -2.81 -8.88 -20.55
N LYS A 23 -2.88 -8.33 -21.76
CA LYS A 23 -1.85 -7.46 -22.31
C LYS A 23 -2.16 -6.01 -21.95
N ASN A 24 -1.21 -5.33 -21.33
CA ASN A 24 -1.28 -3.91 -21.01
C ASN A 24 -0.14 -3.22 -21.77
N GLY A 25 -0.48 -2.53 -22.85
CA GLY A 25 0.51 -2.08 -23.83
C GLY A 25 1.22 -3.26 -24.50
N THR A 26 2.55 -3.32 -24.36
CA THR A 26 3.39 -4.39 -24.92
C THR A 26 3.65 -5.55 -23.96
N GLU A 27 3.30 -5.39 -22.68
CA GLU A 27 3.59 -6.36 -21.64
C GLU A 27 2.38 -7.24 -21.32
N GLN A 28 2.63 -8.44 -20.81
CA GLN A 28 1.61 -9.44 -20.51
C GLN A 28 1.65 -9.82 -19.02
N TYR A 29 0.49 -9.82 -18.39
CA TYR A 29 0.36 -10.03 -16.95
C TYR A 29 -0.68 -11.12 -16.65
N GLY A 30 -0.39 -11.96 -15.65
CA GLY A 30 -1.37 -12.84 -15.03
C GLY A 30 -2.05 -12.13 -13.87
N ILE A 31 -3.37 -11.95 -13.95
CA ILE A 31 -4.12 -11.10 -13.02
C ILE A 31 -5.27 -11.89 -12.38
N GLU A 32 -5.38 -11.81 -11.06
CA GLU A 32 -6.57 -12.22 -10.33
C GLU A 32 -7.62 -11.10 -10.46
N LEU A 33 -8.57 -11.24 -11.40
CA LEU A 33 -9.54 -10.17 -11.74
C LEU A 33 -10.35 -9.67 -10.54
N ILE A 34 -10.60 -10.54 -9.55
CA ILE A 34 -11.30 -10.16 -8.31
C ILE A 34 -10.58 -9.07 -7.52
N LYS A 35 -9.26 -8.94 -7.68
CA LYS A 35 -8.46 -7.90 -7.02
C LYS A 35 -8.42 -6.59 -7.79
N ILE A 36 -8.89 -6.56 -9.05
CA ILE A 36 -8.84 -5.39 -9.93
C ILE A 36 -10.20 -5.21 -10.64
N PRO A 37 -11.18 -4.56 -9.99
CA PRO A 37 -12.56 -4.48 -10.49
C PRO A 37 -12.70 -3.83 -11.87
N TYR A 38 -11.86 -2.83 -12.17
CA TYR A 38 -11.85 -2.21 -13.50
C TYR A 38 -11.56 -3.24 -14.60
N LEU A 39 -10.52 -4.07 -14.43
CA LEU A 39 -10.13 -5.07 -15.44
C LEU A 39 -11.15 -6.20 -15.54
N SER A 40 -11.81 -6.57 -14.45
CA SER A 40 -12.96 -7.49 -14.49
C SER A 40 -14.07 -6.92 -15.39
N SER A 41 -14.42 -5.65 -15.18
CA SER A 41 -15.49 -4.98 -15.94
C SER A 41 -15.11 -4.81 -17.41
N PHE A 42 -13.84 -4.51 -17.67
CA PHE A 42 -13.28 -4.40 -19.01
C PHE A 42 -13.39 -5.71 -19.79
N ILE A 43 -13.02 -6.84 -19.18
CA ILE A 43 -13.16 -8.16 -19.81
C ILE A 43 -14.62 -8.51 -20.04
N ASP A 44 -15.50 -8.26 -19.07
CA ASP A 44 -16.94 -8.51 -19.22
C ASP A 44 -17.54 -7.72 -20.38
N TYR A 45 -17.08 -6.48 -20.58
CA TYR A 45 -17.45 -5.65 -21.72
C TYR A 45 -16.94 -6.23 -23.05
N GLN A 46 -15.65 -6.61 -23.10
CA GLN A 46 -15.06 -7.20 -24.32
C GLN A 46 -15.72 -8.53 -24.70
N LEU A 47 -16.03 -9.39 -23.72
CA LEU A 47 -16.75 -10.65 -23.95
C LEU A 47 -18.14 -10.43 -24.55
N LYS A 48 -18.86 -9.38 -24.11
CA LYS A 48 -20.17 -9.04 -24.68
C LYS A 48 -20.07 -8.50 -26.10
N ALA A 49 -19.03 -7.73 -26.39
CA ALA A 49 -18.80 -7.16 -27.73
C ALA A 49 -18.26 -8.20 -28.72
N GLN A 50 -17.39 -9.12 -28.25
CA GLN A 50 -16.70 -10.13 -29.04
C GLN A 50 -16.61 -11.46 -28.27
N PRO A 51 -17.67 -12.28 -28.31
CA PRO A 51 -17.77 -13.50 -27.48
C PRO A 51 -16.70 -14.57 -27.73
N GLN A 52 -16.03 -14.51 -28.88
CA GLN A 52 -14.97 -15.44 -29.29
C GLN A 52 -13.57 -14.91 -29.02
N SER A 53 -13.43 -13.70 -28.45
CA SER A 53 -12.11 -13.19 -28.11
C SER A 53 -11.46 -14.06 -27.04
N THR A 54 -10.20 -14.40 -27.27
CA THR A 54 -9.34 -15.13 -26.33
C THR A 54 -8.16 -14.27 -25.86
N GLU A 55 -8.06 -13.04 -26.37
CA GLU A 55 -6.98 -12.11 -26.10
C GLU A 55 -7.54 -10.80 -25.55
N TRP A 56 -7.05 -10.42 -24.38
CA TRP A 56 -7.47 -9.21 -23.67
C TRP A 56 -6.37 -8.17 -23.77
N VAL A 57 -6.57 -7.13 -24.59
CA VAL A 57 -5.57 -6.08 -24.82
C VAL A 57 -6.11 -4.74 -24.34
N HIS A 58 -5.42 -4.13 -23.39
CA HIS A 58 -5.70 -2.81 -22.84
C HIS A 58 -4.55 -1.85 -23.16
N ASP A 59 -4.87 -0.57 -23.33
CA ASP A 59 -3.87 0.49 -23.50
C ASP A 59 -2.94 0.61 -22.28
N PRO A 60 -1.69 1.09 -22.44
CA PRO A 60 -0.76 1.24 -21.32
C PRO A 60 -1.34 1.97 -20.11
N ILE A 61 -1.40 1.29 -18.97
CA ILE A 61 -1.76 1.88 -17.67
C ILE A 61 -0.46 2.31 -16.95
N PRO A 62 -0.30 3.58 -16.54
CA PRO A 62 0.90 4.06 -15.84
C PRO A 62 1.18 3.29 -14.54
N LEU A 63 2.45 2.94 -14.30
CA LEU A 63 2.94 2.26 -13.09
C LEU A 63 2.16 0.97 -12.73
N PHE A 64 1.57 0.31 -13.72
CA PHE A 64 0.72 -0.87 -13.52
C PHE A 64 1.48 -2.05 -12.89
N ASP A 65 2.74 -2.25 -13.28
CA ASP A 65 3.63 -3.26 -12.71
C ASP A 65 3.83 -3.05 -11.21
N VAL A 66 4.07 -1.80 -10.78
CA VAL A 66 4.20 -1.43 -9.37
C VAL A 66 2.88 -1.62 -8.64
N ALA A 67 1.77 -1.18 -9.26
CA ALA A 67 0.44 -1.33 -8.67
C ALA A 67 0.09 -2.79 -8.42
N LEU A 68 0.32 -3.65 -9.43
CA LEU A 68 0.08 -5.08 -9.37
C LEU A 68 0.96 -5.75 -8.30
N LYS A 69 2.24 -5.38 -8.21
CA LYS A 69 3.14 -5.88 -7.16
C LYS A 69 2.66 -5.51 -5.76
N GLY A 70 2.12 -4.30 -5.56
CA GLY A 70 1.51 -3.91 -4.29
C GLY A 70 0.29 -4.77 -3.91
N ILE A 71 -0.55 -5.10 -4.89
CA ILE A 71 -1.74 -5.96 -4.70
C ILE A 71 -1.34 -7.41 -4.38
N GLN A 72 -0.31 -7.93 -5.03
CA GLN A 72 0.10 -9.33 -4.91
C GLN A 72 0.99 -9.61 -3.71
N SER A 73 1.87 -8.67 -3.37
CA SER A 73 2.96 -8.88 -2.40
C SER A 73 2.94 -7.91 -1.22
N GLY A 74 1.96 -7.00 -1.18
CA GLY A 74 1.75 -5.98 -0.14
C GLY A 74 2.27 -4.60 -0.53
N TYR A 75 1.55 -3.56 -0.12
CA TYR A 75 1.79 -2.19 -0.54
C TYR A 75 3.14 -1.59 -0.10
N ARG A 76 3.83 -2.19 0.87
CA ARG A 76 5.22 -1.82 1.21
C ARG A 76 6.16 -1.94 0.01
N GLN A 77 5.84 -2.83 -0.94
CA GLN A 77 6.61 -3.00 -2.18
C GLN A 77 6.57 -1.77 -3.09
N CYS A 78 5.53 -0.94 -3.00
CA CYS A 78 5.44 0.31 -3.75
C CYS A 78 6.58 1.27 -3.37
N PHE A 79 6.89 1.39 -2.07
CA PHE A 79 8.02 2.20 -1.59
C PHE A 79 9.39 1.70 -2.04
N ARG A 80 9.51 0.39 -2.25
CA ARG A 80 10.75 -0.24 -2.73
C ARG A 80 10.93 -0.10 -4.23
N SER A 81 9.83 -0.13 -4.97
CA SER A 81 9.83 -0.15 -6.44
C SER A 81 9.96 1.26 -7.04
N LEU A 82 9.51 2.29 -6.32
CA LEU A 82 9.57 3.68 -6.78
C LEU A 82 10.70 4.48 -6.11
N PRO A 83 11.26 5.48 -6.82
CA PRO A 83 12.09 6.49 -6.17
C PRO A 83 11.23 7.29 -5.18
N PRO A 84 11.79 7.79 -4.07
CA PRO A 84 11.02 8.47 -3.03
C PRO A 84 10.74 9.93 -3.41
N GLU A 85 9.95 10.08 -4.46
CA GLU A 85 9.51 11.33 -5.07
C GLU A 85 7.99 11.34 -5.08
N LEU A 86 7.40 12.34 -4.43
CA LEU A 86 5.95 12.42 -4.26
C LEU A 86 5.14 12.31 -5.58
N PRO A 87 5.57 12.92 -6.72
CA PRO A 87 4.84 12.81 -7.98
C PRO A 87 4.66 11.37 -8.49
N GLN A 88 5.63 10.48 -8.26
CA GLN A 88 5.51 9.07 -8.67
C GLN A 88 4.42 8.36 -7.86
N PHE A 89 4.30 8.70 -6.57
CA PHE A 89 3.26 8.13 -5.70
C PHE A 89 1.89 8.73 -5.98
N GLN A 90 1.79 9.99 -6.44
CA GLN A 90 0.54 10.57 -6.92
C GLN A 90 0.02 9.79 -8.12
N VAL A 91 0.85 9.57 -9.14
CA VAL A 91 0.50 8.74 -10.31
C VAL A 91 0.11 7.33 -9.88
N LEU A 92 0.85 6.71 -8.97
CA LEU A 92 0.51 5.37 -8.48
C LEU A 92 -0.85 5.32 -7.75
N CYS A 93 -1.16 6.33 -6.93
CA CYS A 93 -2.46 6.42 -6.27
C CYS A 93 -3.59 6.63 -7.28
N GLU A 94 -3.40 7.49 -8.28
CA GLU A 94 -4.35 7.67 -9.39
C GLU A 94 -4.55 6.38 -10.19
N THR A 95 -3.48 5.60 -10.40
CA THR A 95 -3.57 4.28 -11.02
C THR A 95 -4.43 3.33 -10.18
N TYR A 96 -4.25 3.29 -8.86
CA TYR A 96 -5.11 2.46 -8.00
C TYR A 96 -6.58 2.87 -8.04
N ASP A 97 -6.84 4.18 -8.05
CA ASP A 97 -8.19 4.74 -8.17
C ASP A 97 -8.84 4.38 -9.52
N PHE A 98 -8.11 4.56 -10.62
CA PHE A 98 -8.53 4.15 -11.98
C PHE A 98 -8.84 2.64 -12.06
N LEU A 99 -8.02 1.82 -11.40
CA LEU A 99 -8.20 0.37 -11.34
C LEU A 99 -9.36 -0.06 -10.42
N CYS A 100 -9.99 0.89 -9.73
CA CYS A 100 -11.02 0.69 -8.71
C CYS A 100 -10.56 -0.23 -7.56
N VAL A 101 -9.29 -0.13 -7.16
CA VAL A 101 -8.72 -0.95 -6.08
C VAL A 101 -8.97 -0.26 -4.75
N ASP A 102 -9.62 -0.96 -3.82
CA ASP A 102 -9.77 -0.47 -2.44
C ASP A 102 -8.46 -0.63 -1.65
N VAL A 103 -7.58 0.36 -1.81
CA VAL A 103 -6.28 0.41 -1.13
C VAL A 103 -6.45 0.46 0.39
N VAL A 104 -7.43 1.22 0.88
CA VAL A 104 -7.66 1.42 2.31
C VAL A 104 -8.41 0.24 2.95
N SER A 105 -8.95 -0.69 2.14
CA SER A 105 -9.69 -1.87 2.62
C SER A 105 -10.88 -1.48 3.50
N HIS A 106 -11.57 -0.40 3.14
CA HIS A 106 -12.65 0.24 3.89
C HIS A 106 -12.30 0.64 5.34
N GLN A 107 -11.01 0.69 5.69
CA GLN A 107 -10.58 1.06 7.04
C GLN A 107 -10.77 2.55 7.31
N SER A 108 -11.21 2.86 8.52
CA SER A 108 -11.20 4.20 9.09
C SER A 108 -9.77 4.66 9.40
N ILE A 109 -9.59 5.97 9.56
CA ILE A 109 -8.30 6.57 9.98
C ILE A 109 -7.83 5.98 11.32
N ASP A 110 -8.75 5.72 12.25
CA ASP A 110 -8.41 5.18 13.58
C ASP A 110 -7.91 3.73 13.49
N GLU A 111 -8.48 2.92 12.61
CA GLU A 111 -8.00 1.56 12.32
C GLU A 111 -6.62 1.58 11.64
N ILE A 112 -6.42 2.48 10.67
CA ILE A 112 -5.11 2.68 10.02
C ILE A 112 -4.05 3.09 11.05
N ILE A 113 -4.37 3.98 11.98
CA ILE A 113 -3.45 4.39 13.05
C ILE A 113 -3.12 3.24 13.99
N THR A 114 -4.10 2.38 14.27
CA THR A 114 -3.91 1.18 15.09
C THR A 114 -2.97 0.21 14.39
N ASP A 115 -3.19 -0.05 13.11
CA ASP A 115 -2.38 -0.95 12.29
C ASP A 115 -0.96 -0.42 12.06
N LEU A 116 -0.75 0.90 11.97
CA LEU A 116 0.59 1.48 11.94
C LEU A 116 1.41 1.13 13.20
N LYS A 117 0.74 0.99 14.34
CA LYS A 117 1.39 0.67 15.62
C LYS A 117 1.58 -0.84 15.83
N SER A 118 1.11 -1.70 14.92
CA SER A 118 1.28 -3.16 15.02
C SER A 118 2.75 -3.59 15.03
N CYS A 119 3.68 -2.73 14.62
CA CYS A 119 5.11 -3.02 14.64
C CYS A 119 5.73 -3.06 16.04
N ARG A 120 5.02 -2.61 17.08
CA ARG A 120 5.51 -2.66 18.46
C ARG A 120 5.39 -4.09 18.98
N SER A 121 6.46 -4.60 19.59
CA SER A 121 6.37 -5.84 20.34
C SER A 121 5.50 -5.63 21.58
N ASP A 122 4.69 -6.64 21.90
CA ASP A 122 3.91 -6.69 23.14
C ASP A 122 4.47 -7.77 24.06
N TYR A 123 4.14 -7.73 25.34
CA TYR A 123 4.51 -8.75 26.32
C TYR A 123 3.25 -9.45 26.82
N GLU A 124 3.01 -10.66 26.33
CA GLU A 124 1.93 -11.49 26.84
C GLU A 124 2.41 -12.23 28.09
N ARG A 125 1.59 -12.18 29.15
CA ARG A 125 1.84 -12.92 30.40
C ARG A 125 1.22 -14.31 30.28
N GLU A 126 2.02 -15.29 29.89
CA GLU A 126 1.65 -16.71 29.89
C GLU A 126 2.36 -17.43 31.05
N TYR A 127 1.62 -18.13 31.90
CA TYR A 127 2.19 -18.97 32.99
C TYR A 127 3.28 -18.32 33.86
N LYS A 128 3.09 -17.06 34.30
CA LYS A 128 4.03 -16.29 35.14
C LYS A 128 5.38 -15.95 34.49
N ARG A 129 5.54 -16.12 33.17
CA ARG A 129 6.67 -15.58 32.40
C ARG A 129 6.15 -14.60 31.35
N TYR A 130 6.88 -13.50 31.12
CA TYR A 130 6.58 -12.60 30.02
C TYR A 130 7.17 -13.18 28.74
N ARG A 131 6.35 -13.38 27.71
CA ARG A 131 6.79 -13.74 26.36
C ARG A 131 6.65 -12.52 25.47
N GLU A 132 7.72 -12.14 24.79
CA GLU A 132 7.66 -11.10 23.78
C GLU A 132 6.90 -11.63 22.56
N VAL A 133 5.80 -10.97 22.21
CA VAL A 133 5.10 -11.13 20.95
C VAL A 133 5.67 -10.09 20.00
N LYS A 134 6.50 -10.54 19.06
CA LYS A 134 7.14 -9.66 18.09
C LYS A 134 6.08 -8.94 17.26
N GLY A 135 6.21 -7.62 17.16
CA GLY A 135 5.30 -6.79 16.36
C GLY A 135 5.35 -7.13 14.87
N ASP A 136 4.22 -6.93 14.18
CA ASP A 136 4.06 -7.14 12.75
C ASP A 136 4.52 -5.89 11.97
N LYS A 137 5.80 -5.88 11.60
CA LYS A 137 6.41 -4.81 10.80
C LYS A 137 5.89 -4.78 9.37
N SER A 138 5.56 -5.93 8.78
CA SER A 138 5.04 -6.01 7.40
C SER A 138 3.69 -5.32 7.29
N ARG A 139 2.75 -5.62 8.21
CA ARG A 139 1.45 -4.96 8.28
C ARG A 139 1.57 -3.46 8.52
N ALA A 140 2.43 -3.04 9.44
CA ALA A 140 2.64 -1.61 9.70
C ALA A 140 3.16 -0.88 8.44
N ARG A 141 4.09 -1.49 7.70
CA ARG A 141 4.65 -0.93 6.45
C ARG A 141 3.62 -0.86 5.32
N ASP A 142 2.80 -1.90 5.14
CA ASP A 142 1.70 -1.87 4.17
C ASP A 142 0.68 -0.78 4.54
N THR A 143 0.39 -0.65 5.83
CA THR A 143 -0.52 0.37 6.35
C THR A 143 0.01 1.79 6.16
N ALA A 144 1.33 2.00 6.16
CA ALA A 144 1.90 3.30 5.80
C ALA A 144 1.50 3.73 4.38
N PHE A 145 1.40 2.78 3.43
CA PHE A 145 0.91 3.11 2.09
C PHE A 145 -0.58 3.47 2.08
N LYS A 146 -1.40 2.81 2.92
CA LYS A 146 -2.82 3.19 3.08
C LYS A 146 -2.97 4.62 3.58
N LEU A 147 -2.14 5.01 4.56
CA LEU A 147 -2.09 6.40 5.03
C LEU A 147 -1.66 7.36 3.92
N LEU A 148 -0.65 7.00 3.12
CA LEU A 148 -0.23 7.79 1.96
C LEU A 148 -1.40 8.02 0.98
N TYR A 149 -2.10 6.94 0.63
CA TYR A 149 -3.26 6.99 -0.26
C TYR A 149 -4.33 7.94 0.27
N LEU A 150 -4.67 7.85 1.56
CA LEU A 150 -5.61 8.78 2.20
C LEU A 150 -5.16 10.23 2.15
N MET A 151 -3.87 10.52 2.34
CA MET A 151 -3.38 11.91 2.27
C MET A 151 -3.47 12.47 0.85
N LEU A 152 -3.25 11.65 -0.18
CA LEU A 152 -3.22 12.08 -1.57
C LEU A 152 -4.60 12.15 -2.21
N LEU A 153 -5.46 11.15 -1.99
CA LEU A 153 -6.76 11.02 -2.67
C LEU A 153 -7.95 10.90 -1.69
N GLY A 154 -7.70 10.79 -0.39
CA GLY A 154 -8.75 10.57 0.60
C GLY A 154 -9.56 11.82 0.94
N ASP A 155 -10.84 11.59 1.18
CA ASP A 155 -11.76 12.56 1.77
C ASP A 155 -11.69 12.52 3.30
N PHE A 156 -11.44 13.66 3.91
CA PHE A 156 -11.46 13.83 5.36
C PHE A 156 -12.81 14.44 5.77
N LYS A 157 -13.48 13.79 6.73
CA LYS A 157 -14.80 14.25 7.19
C LYS A 157 -14.69 15.50 8.06
N ASN A 158 -13.59 15.62 8.80
CA ASN A 158 -13.31 16.78 9.64
C ASN A 158 -11.84 17.15 9.53
N ASP A 159 -11.53 18.03 8.58
CA ASP A 159 -10.16 18.46 8.26
C ASP A 159 -9.32 18.81 9.48
N LYS A 160 -9.88 19.48 10.49
CA LYS A 160 -9.11 19.87 11.69
C LYS A 160 -8.76 18.67 12.57
N THR A 161 -9.77 17.85 12.90
CA THR A 161 -9.56 16.69 13.79
C THR A 161 -8.71 15.63 13.09
N ASP A 162 -9.01 15.37 11.83
CA ASP A 162 -8.33 14.35 11.05
C ASP A 162 -6.90 14.77 10.73
N SER A 163 -6.63 16.05 10.45
CA SER A 163 -5.26 16.55 10.26
C SER A 163 -4.38 16.33 11.50
N VAL A 164 -4.91 16.50 12.72
CA VAL A 164 -4.17 16.22 13.95
C VAL A 164 -3.88 14.71 14.11
N LYS A 165 -4.84 13.85 13.77
CA LYS A 165 -4.64 12.40 13.78
C LYS A 165 -3.57 11.98 12.78
N VAL A 166 -3.66 12.47 11.55
CA VAL A 166 -2.69 12.21 10.48
C VAL A 166 -1.31 12.76 10.85
N TYR A 167 -1.23 13.95 11.44
CA TYR A 167 0.04 14.50 11.94
C TYR A 167 0.73 13.55 12.92
N ASN A 168 -0.01 13.03 13.90
CA ASN A 168 0.55 12.10 14.89
C ASN A 168 0.98 10.77 14.26
N ALA A 169 0.25 10.30 13.25
CA ALA A 169 0.61 9.11 12.48
C ALA A 169 1.89 9.32 11.65
N VAL A 170 2.00 10.47 10.98
CA VAL A 170 3.20 10.87 10.22
C VAL A 170 4.39 11.01 11.16
N LEU A 171 4.22 11.69 12.31
CA LEU A 171 5.26 11.83 13.32
C LEU A 171 5.76 10.47 13.82
N PHE A 172 4.84 9.53 14.07
CA PHE A 172 5.18 8.16 14.42
C PHE A 172 6.01 7.49 13.31
N ILE A 173 5.59 7.55 12.05
CA ILE A 173 6.32 6.94 10.94
C ILE A 173 7.75 7.51 10.82
N VAL A 174 7.91 8.84 10.86
CA VAL A 174 9.22 9.47 10.68
C VAL A 174 10.17 9.21 11.85
N SER A 175 9.65 8.99 13.06
CA SER A 175 10.49 8.73 14.24
C SER A 175 10.89 7.25 14.42
N HIS A 176 10.28 6.31 13.68
CA HIS A 176 10.51 4.86 13.86
C HIS A 176 11.34 4.27 12.71
N SER A 177 12.62 4.66 12.61
CA SER A 177 13.50 4.27 11.50
C SER A 177 13.85 2.78 11.42
N SER A 178 13.69 2.03 12.50
CA SER A 178 13.87 0.58 12.50
C SER A 178 12.75 -0.13 11.72
N THR A 179 11.53 0.40 11.79
CA THR A 179 10.36 -0.14 11.09
C THR A 179 10.21 0.46 9.71
N PHE A 180 10.10 1.79 9.60
CA PHE A 180 9.84 2.48 8.35
C PHE A 180 11.14 2.98 7.76
N LYS A 181 11.52 2.49 6.58
CA LYS A 181 12.77 2.88 5.91
C LYS A 181 12.69 4.29 5.35
N TRP A 182 13.85 4.86 5.06
CA TRP A 182 14.00 6.26 4.69
C TRP A 182 13.10 6.69 3.53
N ARG A 183 12.93 5.82 2.51
CA ARG A 183 12.04 6.08 1.37
C ARG A 183 10.62 6.33 1.82
N THR A 184 10.08 5.42 2.63
CA THR A 184 8.73 5.55 3.22
C THR A 184 8.62 6.82 4.05
N ARG A 185 9.58 7.07 4.96
CA ARG A 185 9.55 8.27 5.84
C ARG A 185 9.53 9.57 5.02
N LYS A 186 10.38 9.65 3.97
CA LYS A 186 10.48 10.82 3.08
C LYS A 186 9.18 11.08 2.33
N VAL A 187 8.60 10.06 1.70
CA VAL A 187 7.38 10.20 0.89
C VAL A 187 6.18 10.55 1.77
N ILE A 188 6.01 9.85 2.90
CA ILE A 188 4.90 10.11 3.84
C ILE A 188 4.96 11.54 4.36
N ARG A 189 6.14 12.01 4.75
CA ARG A 189 6.34 13.39 5.19
C ARG A 189 5.99 14.38 4.07
N ALA A 190 6.51 14.18 2.85
CA ALA A 190 6.23 15.05 1.73
C ALA A 190 4.73 15.12 1.39
N ALA A 191 4.03 13.98 1.42
CA ALA A 191 2.58 13.93 1.20
C ALA A 191 1.81 14.72 2.26
N TYR A 192 2.19 14.60 3.54
CA TYR A 192 1.58 15.37 4.62
C TYR A 192 1.79 16.88 4.44
N GLU A 193 3.03 17.29 4.13
CA GLU A 193 3.39 18.70 3.90
C GLU A 193 2.72 19.29 2.65
N ALA A 194 2.43 18.47 1.64
CA ALA A 194 1.68 18.90 0.45
C ALA A 194 0.18 19.04 0.72
N ARG A 195 -0.40 18.19 1.60
CA ARG A 195 -1.85 18.16 1.85
C ARG A 195 -2.29 19.16 2.92
N PHE A 196 -1.48 19.39 3.95
CA PHE A 196 -1.88 20.16 5.13
C PHE A 196 -0.98 21.36 5.39
N ILE A 197 -1.54 22.41 6.01
CA ILE A 197 -0.78 23.57 6.46
C ILE A 197 -0.15 23.26 7.82
N LEU A 198 1.18 23.23 7.88
CA LEU A 198 1.90 22.97 9.13
C LEU A 198 2.09 24.26 9.95
N SER A 199 1.88 24.14 11.26
CA SER A 199 2.41 25.13 12.19
C SER A 199 3.94 25.04 12.27
N SER A 200 4.61 26.14 12.64
CA SER A 200 6.07 26.16 12.85
C SER A 200 6.52 25.10 13.86
N LYS A 201 5.71 24.81 14.88
CA LYS A 201 6.00 23.77 15.89
C LYS A 201 5.96 22.37 15.30
N GLN A 202 4.95 22.07 14.48
CA GLN A 202 4.84 20.77 13.81
C GLN A 202 5.98 20.57 12.83
N LYS A 203 6.30 21.58 12.02
CA LYS A 203 7.41 21.53 11.08
C LYS A 203 8.74 21.26 11.79
N ALA A 204 9.07 22.06 12.81
CA ALA A 204 10.29 21.88 13.59
C ALA A 204 10.38 20.50 14.27
N GLN A 205 9.25 19.90 14.65
CA GLN A 205 9.24 18.55 15.22
C GLN A 205 9.50 17.46 14.16
N LEU A 206 9.00 17.63 12.93
CA LEU A 206 9.29 16.71 11.82
C LEU A 206 10.74 16.85 11.33
N ASP A 207 11.28 18.07 11.29
CA ASP A 207 12.66 18.37 10.86
C ASP A 207 13.70 17.62 11.71
N LYS A 208 13.40 17.36 13.00
CA LYS A 208 14.30 16.59 13.90
C LYS A 208 14.62 15.18 13.42
N TRP A 209 13.75 14.59 12.60
CA TRP A 209 13.88 13.21 12.12
C TRP A 209 14.42 13.12 10.70
N GLU A 210 14.74 14.26 10.09
CA GLU A 210 15.33 14.29 8.76
C GLU A 210 16.78 13.82 8.80
N LYS A 211 17.08 12.77 8.02
CA LYS A 211 18.46 12.33 7.82
C LYS A 211 19.05 13.10 6.65
N SER A 212 20.16 13.80 6.86
CA SER A 212 20.89 14.52 5.81
C SER A 212 22.13 13.77 5.30
N ASP A 213 22.50 12.63 5.91
CA ASP A 213 23.68 11.86 5.55
C ASP A 213 23.42 10.93 4.35
N ALA A 214 23.89 11.35 3.17
CA ALA A 214 23.71 10.63 1.91
C ALA A 214 24.33 9.21 1.92
N ALA A 215 25.45 9.00 2.60
CA ALA A 215 26.09 7.68 2.65
C ALA A 215 25.27 6.69 3.48
N LYS A 216 24.71 7.15 4.60
CA LYS A 216 23.79 6.34 5.42
C LYS A 216 22.48 6.04 4.68
N LEU A 217 21.97 7.00 3.90
CA LEU A 217 20.78 6.81 3.08
C LEU A 217 21.02 5.76 1.99
N ALA A 218 22.15 5.84 1.27
CA ALA A 218 22.51 4.85 0.26
C ALA A 218 22.64 3.42 0.83
N LEU A 219 23.21 3.29 2.04
CA LEU A 219 23.30 2.00 2.73
C LEU A 219 21.94 1.48 3.22
N GLU A 220 21.05 2.37 3.67
CA GLU A 220 19.67 2.00 4.02
C GLU A 220 18.89 1.56 2.77
N ASP A 221 19.18 2.18 1.61
CA ASP A 221 18.59 1.87 0.32
C ASP A 221 18.95 0.47 -0.20
N GLN A 222 20.25 0.14 -0.19
CA GLN A 222 20.73 -1.17 -0.64
C GLN A 222 20.14 -2.32 0.20
N ARG A 223 19.93 -2.10 1.50
CA ARG A 223 19.35 -3.11 2.41
C ARG A 223 17.84 -3.27 2.28
N ASP A 224 17.14 -2.33 1.66
CA ASP A 224 15.69 -2.41 1.43
C ASP A 224 15.34 -3.11 0.11
N VAL A 225 16.35 -3.35 -0.75
CA VAL A 225 16.20 -4.00 -2.07
C VAL A 225 16.43 -5.52 -1.99
N THR A 226 17.05 -6.03 -0.92
CA THR A 226 17.42 -7.45 -0.83
C THR A 226 16.36 -8.28 -0.10
N THR A 227 15.71 -9.15 -0.90
CA THR A 227 14.84 -10.31 -0.58
C THR A 227 13.40 -10.05 -0.13
N GLU A 228 12.46 -10.74 -0.80
CA GLU A 228 11.03 -10.81 -0.47
C GLU A 228 10.78 -11.45 0.91
N GLN A 229 11.75 -12.21 1.42
CA GLN A 229 11.78 -12.74 2.77
C GLN A 229 12.44 -11.74 3.72
N GLU A 230 11.71 -11.37 4.77
CA GLU A 230 12.26 -10.61 5.89
C GLU A 230 13.20 -11.51 6.68
N VAL A 231 14.49 -11.51 6.33
CA VAL A 231 15.52 -12.04 7.22
C VAL A 231 15.42 -11.22 8.49
N SER A 232 15.21 -11.88 9.63
CA SER A 232 15.12 -11.22 10.93
C SER A 232 16.34 -10.33 11.07
N ASP A 233 16.13 -9.01 11.01
CA ASP A 233 17.13 -8.01 11.35
C ASP A 233 17.67 -8.42 12.72
N LEU A 234 18.85 -9.04 12.76
CA LEU A 234 19.57 -9.28 14.00
C LEU A 234 19.86 -7.89 14.54
N GLU A 235 19.19 -7.55 15.63
CA GLU A 235 19.27 -6.29 16.31
C GLU A 235 20.73 -6.05 16.69
N ILE A 236 21.39 -5.12 15.97
CA ILE A 236 22.56 -4.47 16.54
C ILE A 236 21.99 -3.52 17.58
N ASP A 237 21.96 -4.05 18.79
CA ASP A 237 21.58 -3.40 20.03
C ASP A 237 22.44 -2.14 20.21
N SER A 238 21.92 -0.98 19.78
CA SER A 238 22.48 0.30 20.17
C SER A 238 21.70 0.79 21.38
N ASP A 239 22.11 0.27 22.53
CA ASP A 239 22.10 0.85 23.86
C ASP A 239 21.33 2.18 23.97
N TRP A 240 20.06 2.10 24.34
CA TRP A 240 19.30 3.23 24.86
C TRP A 240 19.55 3.31 26.36
N SER A 241 20.54 4.12 26.75
CA SER A 241 20.66 4.58 28.13
C SER A 241 20.05 5.99 28.23
N ASP A 242 19.03 6.13 29.06
CA ASP A 242 18.52 7.40 29.61
C ASP A 242 19.59 8.13 30.42
#